data_AF-A0AAJ0CKH2-F1
#
_entry.id   AF-A0AAJ0CKH2-F1
#
_cell.length_a   1.000
_cell.length_b   1.000
_cell.length_c   1.000
_cell.angle_alpha   90.00
_cell.angle_beta   90.00
_cell.angle_gamma   90.00
#
_symmetry.space_group_name_H-M   'P 1'
#
loop_
_entity.id
_entity.type
_entity.pdbx_description
1 polymer ?
#
loop_
_entity_poly.entity_id
_entity_poly.type
_entity_poly.pdbx_seq_one_letter_code
_entity_poly.pdbx_strand_id
1 'polypeptide(L)'
;MPPSLRHENRIALQKSFYVPLLEILDLDEEMFQQRKAIDGSVGGRGKIDANVAPHSPYLDSTSFRAHLKELTLGSTLCLQNGQQPQSAFLVRVNGHGSNIRNSFLPNIRLDAWPFATFNERRQIKRTDFDERYNPAIGESSIIQARIGDIVLHISVNDFVGQNVNISWIYFCPDRGTSDPLYKANRPVSRAMDIPEEFYEEIKAISGLKITFSDVFGTDKPQMERHLH
;
A
#
# COMPACT_ATOMS: atom_id res chain seq x y z
N MET A 1 22.38 1.82 17.11
CA MET A 1 20.93 1.59 17.00
C MET A 1 20.62 1.28 15.56
N PRO A 2 20.00 0.14 15.22
CA PRO A 2 19.48 -0.03 13.88
C PRO A 2 18.25 0.88 13.71
N PRO A 3 18.02 1.46 12.51
CA PRO A 3 16.81 2.22 12.25
C PRO A 3 15.60 1.30 12.44
N SER A 4 14.62 1.75 13.22
CA SER A 4 13.36 1.05 13.34
C SER A 4 12.72 1.01 11.95
N LEU A 5 12.68 -0.16 11.33
CA LEU A 5 11.85 -0.46 10.16
C LEU A 5 10.38 -0.32 10.56
N ARG A 6 9.91 0.92 10.70
CA ARG A 6 8.50 1.25 10.77
C ARG A 6 7.95 1.01 9.39
N HIS A 7 7.61 -0.25 9.12
CA HIS A 7 6.71 -0.57 8.04
C HIS A 7 5.37 0.07 8.44
N GLU A 8 5.17 1.32 8.05
CA GLU A 8 3.84 1.90 7.98
C GLU A 8 3.06 1.06 6.99
N ASN A 9 2.40 0.05 7.54
CA ASN A 9 1.48 -0.79 6.81
C ASN A 9 0.27 0.10 6.53
N ARG A 10 -0.24 0.04 5.30
CA ARG A 10 -1.43 0.78 4.90
C ARG A 10 -2.46 -0.25 4.51
N ILE A 11 -3.68 -0.04 4.95
CA ILE A 11 -4.79 -0.93 4.67
C ILE A 11 -5.91 -0.15 4.03
N ALA A 12 -6.72 -0.83 3.23
CA ALA A 12 -8.04 -0.35 2.89
C ALA A 12 -9.02 -0.92 3.92
N LEU A 13 -9.81 -0.05 4.54
CA LEU A 13 -10.84 -0.40 5.51
C LEU A 13 -12.20 -0.33 4.81
N GLN A 14 -12.89 -1.47 4.73
CA GLN A 14 -14.28 -1.52 4.27
C GLN A 14 -15.21 -1.08 5.40
N LYS A 15 -16.30 -0.39 5.05
CA LYS A 15 -17.31 0.10 5.99
C LYS A 15 -17.84 -0.96 6.94
N SER A 16 -18.16 -2.13 6.41
CA SER A 16 -18.62 -3.28 7.20
C SER A 16 -17.69 -3.68 8.34
N PHE A 17 -16.37 -3.47 8.21
CA PHE A 17 -15.39 -3.85 9.23
C PHE A 17 -15.20 -2.80 10.32
N TYR A 18 -15.39 -1.50 10.03
CA TYR A 18 -15.16 -0.44 11.03
C TYR A 18 -16.44 0.12 11.64
N VAL A 19 -17.62 -0.05 11.03
CA VAL A 19 -18.89 0.41 11.62
C VAL A 19 -19.10 -0.11 13.05
N PRO A 20 -18.85 -1.40 13.36
CA PRO A 20 -18.94 -1.89 14.74
C PRO A 20 -17.94 -1.22 15.70
N LEU A 21 -16.82 -0.70 15.18
CA LEU A 21 -15.82 0.00 15.99
C LEU A 21 -16.26 1.42 16.35
N LEU A 22 -17.13 2.05 15.56
CA LEU A 22 -17.59 3.42 15.80
C LEU A 22 -18.33 3.54 17.15
N GLU A 23 -19.23 2.59 17.42
CA GLU A 23 -19.96 2.52 18.70
C GLU A 23 -19.02 2.30 19.88
N ILE A 24 -18.03 1.41 19.73
CA ILE A 24 -17.06 1.09 20.79
C ILE A 24 -16.15 2.29 21.08
N LEU A 25 -15.80 3.05 20.05
CA LEU A 25 -14.88 4.18 20.14
C LEU A 25 -15.56 5.51 20.50
N ASP A 26 -16.90 5.54 20.57
CA ASP A 26 -17.69 6.77 20.72
C ASP A 26 -17.29 7.84 19.68
N LEU A 27 -17.20 7.42 18.42
CA LEU A 27 -16.85 8.28 17.30
C LEU A 27 -17.92 8.18 16.22
N ASP A 28 -18.27 9.33 15.65
CA ASP A 28 -18.95 9.32 14.35
C ASP A 28 -18.00 8.87 13.23
N GLU A 29 -18.58 8.45 12.12
CA GLU A 29 -17.85 7.93 10.97
C GLU A 29 -16.91 8.97 10.35
N GLU A 30 -17.30 10.25 10.34
CA GLU A 30 -16.51 11.32 9.75
C GLU A 30 -15.25 11.60 10.57
N MET A 31 -15.40 11.72 11.90
CA MET A 31 -14.28 11.83 12.84
C MET A 31 -13.36 10.62 12.77
N PHE A 32 -13.93 9.41 12.65
CA PHE A 32 -13.12 8.19 12.52
C PHE A 32 -12.30 8.21 11.22
N GLN A 33 -12.93 8.52 10.08
CA GLN A 33 -12.24 8.64 8.80
C GLN A 33 -11.18 9.73 8.83
N GLN A 34 -11.49 10.93 9.32
CA GLN A 34 -10.53 12.04 9.40
C GLN A 34 -9.31 11.70 10.26
N ARG A 35 -9.49 10.92 11.34
CA ARG A 35 -8.37 10.51 12.22
C ARG A 35 -7.52 9.38 11.63
N LYS A 36 -8.11 8.52 10.80
CA LYS A 36 -7.45 7.28 10.33
C LYS A 36 -7.02 7.33 8.88
N ALA A 37 -7.65 8.15 8.07
CA ALA A 37 -7.36 8.30 6.67
C ALA A 37 -5.91 8.74 6.45
N ILE A 38 -5.33 8.25 5.36
CA ILE A 38 -3.95 8.55 4.98
C ILE A 38 -3.68 10.04 4.73
N ASP A 39 -4.71 10.75 4.29
CA ASP A 39 -4.78 12.18 3.97
C ASP A 39 -5.63 12.97 5.00
N GLY A 40 -5.96 12.34 6.13
CA GLY A 40 -6.76 12.98 7.19
C GLY A 40 -6.12 14.24 7.77
N SER A 41 -4.78 14.31 7.79
CA SER A 41 -4.02 15.49 8.22
C SER A 41 -4.25 16.73 7.34
N VAL A 42 -4.71 16.54 6.10
CA VAL A 42 -5.05 17.61 5.15
C VAL A 42 -6.57 17.70 4.92
N GLY A 43 -7.37 17.11 5.80
CA GLY A 43 -8.84 17.12 5.72
C GLY A 43 -9.41 16.10 4.73
N GLY A 44 -8.59 15.19 4.20
CA GLY A 44 -9.03 14.11 3.34
C GLY A 44 -9.70 12.97 4.12
N ARG A 45 -10.31 12.04 3.37
CA ARG A 45 -11.05 10.89 3.91
C ARG A 45 -10.53 9.55 3.39
N GLY A 46 -9.38 9.54 2.71
CA GLY A 46 -8.71 8.35 2.22
C GLY A 46 -9.49 7.66 1.10
N LYS A 47 -10.28 8.41 0.32
CA LYS A 47 -11.15 7.85 -0.71
C LYS A 47 -10.37 6.94 -1.68
N ILE A 48 -11.02 5.86 -2.07
CA ILE A 48 -10.54 4.92 -3.09
C ILE A 48 -11.53 4.99 -4.23
N ASP A 49 -11.05 5.28 -5.44
CA ASP A 49 -11.88 5.08 -6.63
C ASP A 49 -12.08 3.58 -6.86
N ALA A 50 -13.32 3.11 -6.68
CA ALA A 50 -13.69 1.71 -6.83
C ALA A 50 -13.44 1.17 -8.26
N ASN A 51 -13.41 2.05 -9.26
CA ASN A 51 -13.12 1.66 -10.66
C ASN A 51 -11.63 1.38 -10.89
N VAL A 52 -10.78 1.81 -9.95
CA VAL A 52 -9.31 1.76 -10.02
C VAL A 52 -8.75 0.57 -9.19
N ALA A 53 -9.63 -0.15 -8.48
CA ALA A 53 -9.30 -1.38 -7.76
C ALA A 53 -10.04 -2.63 -8.29
N PRO A 54 -10.11 -2.89 -9.60
CA PRO A 54 -10.95 -3.94 -10.20
C PRO A 54 -10.55 -5.38 -9.82
N HIS A 55 -9.47 -5.58 -9.07
CA HIS A 55 -8.96 -6.88 -8.65
C HIS A 55 -9.22 -7.24 -7.18
N SER A 56 -9.88 -6.37 -6.41
CA SER A 56 -10.27 -6.70 -5.04
C SER A 56 -11.80 -6.78 -4.94
N PRO A 57 -12.40 -7.99 -4.90
CA PRO A 57 -13.84 -8.14 -4.68
C PRO A 57 -14.30 -7.64 -3.30
N TYR A 58 -13.35 -7.25 -2.45
CA TYR A 58 -13.56 -6.77 -1.09
C TYR A 58 -13.47 -5.24 -0.96
N LEU A 59 -13.17 -4.53 -2.05
CA LEU A 59 -13.14 -3.05 -2.06
C LEU A 59 -14.33 -2.50 -2.85
N ASP A 60 -15.06 -1.61 -2.21
CA ASP A 60 -16.20 -0.89 -2.78
C ASP A 60 -16.03 0.61 -2.55
N SER A 61 -16.97 1.41 -3.06
CA SER A 61 -16.99 2.87 -2.91
C SER A 61 -17.14 3.33 -1.45
N THR A 62 -17.42 2.44 -0.51
CA THR A 62 -17.49 2.72 0.93
C THR A 62 -16.18 2.47 1.66
N SER A 63 -15.17 1.94 0.96
CA SER A 63 -13.85 1.64 1.50
C SER A 63 -12.93 2.86 1.47
N PHE A 64 -12.06 3.00 2.46
CA PHE A 64 -11.06 4.08 2.48
C PHE A 64 -9.67 3.60 2.92
N ARG A 65 -8.62 4.28 2.47
CA ARG A 65 -7.24 4.02 2.86
C ARG A 65 -6.95 4.63 4.22
N ALA A 66 -6.47 3.80 5.13
CA ALA A 66 -6.09 4.18 6.48
C ALA A 66 -4.64 3.82 6.80
N HIS A 67 -4.05 4.60 7.69
CA HIS A 67 -2.80 4.25 8.35
C HIS A 67 -3.02 3.03 9.26
N LEU A 68 -2.25 1.94 9.08
CA LEU A 68 -2.21 0.86 10.06
C LEU A 68 -1.41 1.35 11.26
N LYS A 69 -2.09 2.04 12.17
CA LYS A 69 -1.63 2.21 13.54
C LYS A 69 -2.45 1.28 14.42
N GLU A 70 -1.78 0.53 15.28
CA GLU A 70 -2.41 -0.42 16.19
C GLU A 70 -3.61 0.23 16.88
N LEU A 71 -4.77 -0.42 16.76
CA LEU A 71 -5.95 -0.13 17.55
C LEU A 71 -5.91 -1.11 18.73
N THR A 72 -5.19 -0.73 19.79
CA THR A 72 -5.19 -1.49 21.04
C THR A 72 -6.37 -1.08 21.88
N LEU A 73 -7.33 -1.99 22.04
CA LEU A 73 -8.43 -1.86 22.98
C LEU A 73 -8.99 -3.25 23.32
N GLY A 74 -8.14 -4.22 23.62
CA GLY A 74 -8.70 -5.52 24.02
C GLY A 74 -7.82 -6.76 24.05
N SER A 75 -7.91 -7.58 25.10
CA SER A 75 -7.19 -8.82 25.46
C SER A 75 -5.76 -8.68 26.01
N THR A 76 -5.37 -9.57 26.93
CA THR A 76 -4.01 -9.70 27.47
C THR A 76 -3.02 -10.10 26.37
N LEU A 77 -2.38 -9.11 25.76
CA LEU A 77 -1.41 -9.30 24.69
C LEU A 77 0.00 -9.36 25.29
N CYS A 78 0.70 -10.50 25.20
CA CYS A 78 2.13 -10.53 25.56
C CYS A 78 2.96 -9.88 24.46
N LEU A 79 3.40 -8.65 24.69
CA LEU A 79 4.35 -7.95 23.83
C LEU A 79 5.76 -8.55 23.98
N GLN A 80 6.61 -8.40 22.95
CA GLN A 80 7.99 -8.89 22.99
C GLN A 80 8.84 -8.26 24.12
N ASN A 81 8.43 -7.09 24.62
CA ASN A 81 9.04 -6.43 25.77
C ASN A 81 8.50 -6.95 27.13
N GLY A 82 7.69 -8.01 27.14
CA GLY A 82 7.11 -8.62 28.33
C GLY A 82 5.85 -7.92 28.87
N GLN A 83 5.41 -6.81 28.25
CA GLN A 83 4.19 -6.12 28.68
C GLN A 83 2.95 -6.94 28.33
N GLN A 84 1.95 -6.87 29.20
CA GLN A 84 0.67 -7.57 29.08
C GLN A 84 -0.49 -6.59 29.30
N PRO A 85 -0.92 -5.85 28.26
CA PRO A 85 -2.04 -4.92 28.39
C PRO A 85 -3.33 -5.72 28.60
N GLN A 86 -4.02 -5.55 29.72
CA GLN A 86 -5.37 -6.09 29.90
C GLN A 86 -6.36 -5.33 29.04
N SER A 87 -7.27 -6.02 28.38
CA SER A 87 -8.41 -5.38 27.70
C SER A 87 -9.47 -6.45 27.26
N ALA A 88 -10.61 -6.09 26.65
CA ALA A 88 -11.70 -7.03 26.26
C ALA A 88 -11.66 -7.72 24.85
N PHE A 89 -11.23 -7.04 23.76
CA PHE A 89 -11.23 -7.58 22.37
C PHE A 89 -10.00 -7.24 21.48
N LEU A 90 -9.26 -8.23 20.99
CA LEU A 90 -8.09 -7.98 20.13
C LEU A 90 -8.49 -7.88 18.64
N VAL A 91 -8.34 -6.70 18.04
CA VAL A 91 -8.46 -6.52 16.58
C VAL A 91 -7.08 -6.37 15.96
N ARG A 92 -6.60 -7.42 15.27
CA ARG A 92 -5.28 -7.41 14.64
C ARG A 92 -5.39 -7.51 13.13
N VAL A 93 -4.99 -6.44 12.43
CA VAL A 93 -4.94 -6.37 10.98
C VAL A 93 -3.50 -6.59 10.49
N ASN A 94 -2.96 -7.76 10.79
CA ASN A 94 -1.66 -8.16 10.27
C ASN A 94 -1.81 -8.71 8.86
N GLY A 95 -0.92 -8.32 7.94
CA GLY A 95 -0.87 -8.87 6.60
C GLY A 95 -0.47 -10.35 6.54
N HIS A 96 -0.13 -10.81 5.33
CA HIS A 96 0.13 -12.21 4.99
C HIS A 96 1.13 -12.97 5.89
N GLY A 97 2.03 -12.27 6.60
CA GLY A 97 2.99 -12.84 7.56
C GLY A 97 2.52 -12.90 9.02
N SER A 98 1.22 -12.82 9.29
CA SER A 98 0.67 -12.78 10.65
C SER A 98 1.02 -14.03 11.48
N ASN A 99 1.90 -13.89 12.48
CA ASN A 99 2.18 -14.95 13.45
C ASN A 99 0.93 -15.39 14.23
N ILE A 100 -0.02 -14.47 14.47
CA ILE A 100 -1.30 -14.80 15.11
C ILE A 100 -2.16 -15.64 14.18
N ARG A 101 -2.33 -15.25 12.91
CA ARG A 101 -3.07 -16.09 11.95
C ARG A 101 -2.44 -17.48 11.88
N ASN A 102 -1.11 -17.57 11.78
CA ASN A 102 -0.41 -18.86 11.75
C ASN A 102 -0.64 -19.68 13.03
N SER A 103 -0.81 -19.03 14.19
CA SER A 103 -1.12 -19.70 15.45
C SER A 103 -2.56 -20.20 15.51
N PHE A 104 -3.54 -19.47 14.95
CA PHE A 104 -4.95 -19.85 14.99
C PHE A 104 -5.39 -20.73 13.81
N LEU A 105 -4.75 -20.57 12.66
CA LEU A 105 -5.09 -21.20 11.39
C LEU A 105 -3.81 -21.76 10.72
N PRO A 106 -3.09 -22.70 11.37
CA PRO A 106 -1.79 -23.17 10.91
C PRO A 106 -1.83 -23.90 9.55
N ASN A 107 -3.00 -24.43 9.17
CA ASN A 107 -3.16 -25.23 7.96
C ASN A 107 -3.67 -24.42 6.75
N ILE A 108 -3.98 -23.14 6.92
CA ILE A 108 -4.39 -22.30 5.79
C ILE A 108 -3.16 -21.86 5.01
N ARG A 109 -3.06 -22.33 3.77
CA ARG A 109 -2.10 -21.82 2.80
C ARG A 109 -2.69 -20.61 2.08
N LEU A 110 -1.88 -19.57 1.92
CA LEU A 110 -2.24 -18.45 1.06
C LEU A 110 -1.83 -18.79 -0.36
N ASP A 111 -2.77 -18.70 -1.28
CA ASP A 111 -2.48 -18.81 -2.70
C ASP A 111 -1.80 -17.51 -3.16
N ALA A 112 -0.53 -17.61 -3.54
CA ALA A 112 0.17 -16.52 -4.19
C ALA A 112 -0.32 -16.45 -5.63
N TRP A 113 -0.89 -15.30 -6.01
CA TRP A 113 -1.30 -15.07 -7.38
C TRP A 113 -0.05 -14.98 -8.27
N PRO A 114 -0.09 -15.54 -9.49
CA PRO A 114 1.09 -15.61 -10.37
C PRO A 114 1.32 -14.27 -11.05
N PHE A 115 1.78 -13.28 -10.30
CA PHE A 115 2.11 -11.94 -10.78
C PHE A 115 3.52 -11.57 -10.33
N ALA A 116 4.30 -10.97 -11.23
CA ALA A 116 5.48 -10.23 -10.82
C ALA A 116 5.03 -8.86 -10.30
N THR A 117 5.59 -8.43 -9.18
CA THR A 117 5.26 -7.16 -8.54
C THR A 117 6.53 -6.42 -8.15
N PHE A 118 6.69 -5.21 -8.67
CA PHE A 118 7.76 -4.29 -8.27
C PHE A 118 7.14 -3.08 -7.60
N ASN A 119 7.71 -2.63 -6.50
CA ASN A 119 7.19 -1.48 -5.77
C ASN A 119 8.31 -0.70 -5.11
N GLU A 120 8.06 0.59 -4.92
CA GLU A 120 8.95 1.47 -4.19
C GLU A 120 8.14 2.60 -3.54
N ARG A 121 8.82 3.34 -2.67
CA ARG A 121 8.31 4.54 -2.02
C ARG A 121 9.26 5.68 -2.34
N ARG A 122 8.68 6.86 -2.57
CA ARG A 122 9.45 8.10 -2.71
C ARG A 122 8.75 9.24 -2.02
N GLN A 123 9.54 10.19 -1.56
CA GLN A 123 9.04 11.46 -1.06
C GLN A 123 9.18 12.51 -2.17
N ILE A 124 8.14 13.31 -2.37
CA ILE A 124 8.11 14.40 -3.36
C ILE A 124 7.66 15.69 -2.69
N LYS A 125 8.03 16.83 -3.25
CA LYS A 125 7.56 18.12 -2.75
C LYS A 125 6.06 18.26 -3.00
N ARG A 126 5.38 18.97 -2.09
CA ARG A 126 3.95 19.25 -2.20
C ARG A 126 3.59 19.97 -3.50
N THR A 127 4.44 20.91 -3.95
CA THR A 127 4.26 21.62 -5.22
C THR A 127 4.31 20.66 -6.42
N ASP A 128 5.29 19.76 -6.47
CA ASP A 128 5.40 18.77 -7.55
C ASP A 128 4.21 17.80 -7.56
N PHE A 129 3.72 17.43 -6.37
CA PHE A 129 2.50 16.65 -6.23
C PHE A 129 1.28 17.37 -6.80
N ASP A 130 1.06 18.61 -6.36
CA ASP A 130 -0.11 19.41 -6.74
C ASP A 130 -0.14 19.70 -8.26
N GLU A 131 1.02 19.87 -8.89
CA GLU A 131 1.13 20.10 -10.34
C GLU A 131 1.00 18.81 -11.18
N ARG A 132 1.66 17.71 -10.79
CA ARG A 132 1.82 16.53 -11.67
C ARG A 132 0.91 15.36 -11.32
N TYR A 133 0.52 15.23 -10.06
CA TYR A 133 -0.18 14.04 -9.55
C TYR A 133 -1.63 14.36 -9.18
N ASN A 134 -1.85 15.46 -8.47
CA ASN A 134 -3.18 15.86 -8.00
C ASN A 134 -4.23 15.97 -9.12
N PRO A 135 -3.92 16.50 -10.32
CA PRO A 135 -4.93 16.58 -11.40
C PRO A 135 -5.39 15.21 -11.91
N ALA A 136 -4.53 14.19 -11.82
CA ALA A 136 -4.87 12.82 -12.22
C ALA A 136 -5.53 12.02 -11.09
N ILE A 137 -5.16 12.30 -9.84
CA ILE A 137 -5.67 11.64 -8.63
C ILE A 137 -7.06 12.15 -8.25
N GLY A 138 -7.31 13.45 -8.39
CA GLY A 138 -8.56 14.07 -8.00
C GLY A 138 -8.84 13.86 -6.50
N GLU A 139 -10.03 13.35 -6.18
CA GLU A 139 -10.42 13.06 -4.80
C GLU A 139 -9.95 11.68 -4.32
N SER A 140 -9.36 10.85 -5.18
CA SER A 140 -8.86 9.53 -4.81
C SER A 140 -7.54 9.65 -4.04
N SER A 141 -7.07 8.52 -3.52
CA SER A 141 -5.71 8.37 -3.03
C SER A 141 -4.85 7.48 -3.93
N ILE A 142 -5.43 7.02 -5.03
CA ILE A 142 -4.86 6.05 -5.96
C ILE A 142 -5.16 6.48 -7.39
N ILE A 143 -4.18 6.30 -8.27
CA ILE A 143 -4.36 6.27 -9.73
C ILE A 143 -3.77 4.99 -10.30
N GLN A 144 -4.39 4.51 -11.37
CA GLN A 144 -3.93 3.34 -12.11
C GLN A 144 -3.90 3.64 -13.60
N ALA A 145 -2.94 3.02 -14.28
CA ALA A 145 -2.93 2.91 -15.73
C ALA A 145 -2.77 1.43 -16.10
N ARG A 146 -3.44 1.02 -17.18
CA ARG A 146 -3.30 -0.32 -17.76
C ARG A 146 -2.72 -0.19 -19.17
N ILE A 147 -1.60 -0.85 -19.41
CA ILE A 147 -0.98 -0.96 -20.75
C ILE A 147 -0.92 -2.43 -21.11
N GLY A 148 -1.88 -2.91 -21.91
CA GLY A 148 -2.02 -4.34 -22.18
C GLY A 148 -2.34 -5.14 -20.92
N ASP A 149 -1.47 -6.09 -20.56
CA ASP A 149 -1.54 -6.91 -19.35
C ASP A 149 -0.84 -6.28 -18.14
N ILE A 150 -0.11 -5.18 -18.35
CA ILE A 150 0.62 -4.45 -17.32
C ILE A 150 -0.33 -3.50 -16.60
N VAL A 151 -0.22 -3.47 -15.28
CA VAL A 151 -0.88 -2.51 -14.40
C VAL A 151 0.16 -1.67 -13.68
N LEU A 152 0.07 -0.35 -13.86
CA LEU A 152 0.81 0.65 -13.10
C LEU A 152 -0.11 1.28 -12.08
N HIS A 153 0.34 1.41 -10.85
CA HIS A 153 -0.44 1.93 -9.75
C HIS A 153 0.41 2.93 -8.97
N ILE A 154 -0.10 4.14 -8.72
CA ILE A 154 0.53 5.13 -7.85
C ILE A 154 -0.46 5.45 -6.74
N SER A 155 0.01 5.49 -5.50
CA SER A 155 -0.81 5.84 -4.35
C SER A 155 -0.18 6.90 -3.48
N VAL A 156 -1.01 7.84 -3.03
CA VAL A 156 -0.65 8.82 -2.00
C VAL A 156 -0.52 8.07 -0.70
N ASN A 157 0.60 8.29 -0.04
CA ASN A 157 0.90 7.62 1.17
C ASN A 157 0.55 8.46 2.41
N ASP A 158 1.00 9.70 2.45
CA ASP A 158 0.75 10.64 3.53
C ASP A 158 1.31 12.00 3.14
N PHE A 159 0.82 13.01 3.84
CA PHE A 159 1.28 14.38 3.73
C PHE A 159 2.07 14.75 4.98
N VAL A 160 3.34 15.12 4.79
CA VAL A 160 4.28 15.46 5.86
C VAL A 160 4.87 16.84 5.58
N GLY A 161 4.30 17.87 6.19
CA GLY A 161 4.71 19.25 5.97
C GLY A 161 4.61 19.66 4.51
N GLN A 162 5.74 20.05 3.90
CA GLN A 162 5.84 20.43 2.49
C GLN A 162 6.15 19.25 1.56
N ASN A 163 6.03 18.02 2.06
CA ASN A 163 6.31 16.81 1.30
C ASN A 163 5.08 15.89 1.27
N VAL A 164 5.02 15.10 0.20
CA VAL A 164 4.05 14.02 0.01
C VAL A 164 4.84 12.75 -0.17
N ASN A 165 4.57 11.76 0.66
CA ASN A 165 5.06 10.42 0.40
C ASN A 165 4.11 9.79 -0.63
N ILE A 166 4.67 9.10 -1.61
CA ILE A 166 3.91 8.28 -2.55
C ILE A 166 4.54 6.89 -2.63
N SER A 167 3.76 5.91 -3.03
CA SER A 167 4.26 4.61 -3.46
C SER A 167 3.78 4.31 -4.86
N TRP A 168 4.55 3.51 -5.56
CA TRP A 168 4.14 2.99 -6.85
C TRP A 168 4.28 1.49 -6.87
N ILE A 169 3.45 0.84 -7.67
CA ILE A 169 3.47 -0.59 -7.90
C ILE A 169 3.33 -0.85 -9.39
N TYR A 170 4.19 -1.71 -9.88
CA TYR A 170 4.08 -2.36 -11.17
C TYR A 170 3.58 -3.78 -10.96
N PHE A 171 2.57 -4.19 -11.73
CA PHE A 171 2.09 -5.57 -11.79
C PHE A 171 2.09 -6.06 -13.22
N CYS A 172 2.59 -7.27 -13.45
CA CYS A 172 2.35 -8.03 -14.67
C CYS A 172 2.03 -9.49 -14.31
N PRO A 173 1.15 -10.17 -15.07
CA PRO A 173 0.91 -11.59 -14.88
C PRO A 173 2.16 -12.39 -15.27
N ASP A 174 2.32 -13.56 -14.64
CA ASP A 174 3.28 -14.57 -15.08
C ASP A 174 3.04 -14.92 -16.56
N ARG A 175 4.08 -14.74 -17.37
CA ARG A 175 4.06 -15.09 -18.80
C ARG A 175 4.62 -16.48 -19.08
N GLY A 176 4.80 -17.30 -18.05
CA GLY A 176 5.18 -18.70 -18.11
C GLY A 176 6.62 -18.97 -17.64
N THR A 177 7.10 -20.19 -17.90
CA THR A 177 8.35 -20.73 -17.34
C THR A 177 9.64 -19.96 -17.69
N SER A 178 9.57 -19.03 -18.64
CA SER A 178 10.71 -18.23 -19.10
C SER A 178 10.52 -16.73 -18.81
N ASP A 179 9.54 -16.35 -18.00
CA ASP A 179 9.34 -14.97 -17.60
C ASP A 179 10.50 -14.50 -16.70
N PRO A 180 11.36 -13.57 -17.15
CA PRO A 180 12.51 -13.12 -16.38
C PRO A 180 12.11 -12.31 -15.14
N LEU A 181 10.88 -11.80 -15.08
CA LEU A 181 10.35 -10.99 -14.00
C LEU A 181 9.68 -11.83 -12.91
N TYR A 182 9.08 -12.98 -13.29
CA TYR A 182 8.41 -13.86 -12.34
C TYR A 182 9.34 -14.93 -11.76
N LYS A 183 9.85 -14.66 -10.55
CA LYS A 183 10.76 -15.57 -9.81
C LYS A 183 10.07 -16.15 -8.57
N ALA A 184 9.18 -17.13 -8.76
CA ALA A 184 8.37 -17.72 -7.68
C ALA A 184 9.17 -18.24 -6.47
N ASN A 185 10.37 -18.79 -6.71
CA ASN A 185 11.23 -19.38 -5.68
C ASN A 185 12.31 -18.42 -5.15
N ARG A 186 12.14 -17.11 -5.34
CA ARG A 186 13.14 -16.11 -4.92
C ARG A 186 13.19 -16.01 -3.39
N PRO A 187 14.39 -16.11 -2.77
CA PRO A 187 14.52 -15.87 -1.34
C PRO A 187 14.27 -14.40 -1.00
N VAL A 188 13.66 -14.13 0.15
CA VAL A 188 13.35 -12.76 0.64
C VAL A 188 14.59 -11.87 0.70
N SER A 189 15.76 -12.45 1.02
CA SER A 189 17.05 -11.72 1.04
C SER A 189 17.42 -11.11 -0.30
N ARG A 190 16.87 -11.62 -1.40
CA ARG A 190 17.06 -11.08 -2.74
C ARG A 190 15.94 -10.13 -3.14
N ALA A 191 14.90 -9.87 -2.35
CA ALA A 191 13.76 -9.04 -2.78
C ALA A 191 14.15 -7.65 -3.32
N MET A 192 15.33 -7.15 -2.94
CA MET A 192 15.88 -5.86 -3.37
C MET A 192 16.56 -5.88 -4.76
N ASP A 193 16.89 -7.04 -5.34
CA ASP A 193 17.55 -7.07 -6.66
C ASP A 193 16.49 -6.99 -7.77
N ILE A 194 16.23 -5.79 -8.26
CA ILE A 194 15.32 -5.61 -9.39
C ILE A 194 16.04 -6.10 -10.67
N PRO A 195 15.46 -7.02 -11.45
CA PRO A 195 16.05 -7.52 -12.70
C PRO A 195 16.19 -6.39 -13.75
N GLU A 196 17.21 -6.43 -14.62
CA GLU A 196 17.38 -5.40 -15.66
C GLU A 196 16.23 -5.45 -16.67
N GLU A 197 15.68 -6.64 -16.89
CA GLU A 197 14.52 -6.90 -17.74
C GLU A 197 13.29 -6.07 -17.31
N PHE A 198 13.17 -5.73 -16.02
CA PHE A 198 12.12 -4.82 -15.57
C PHE A 198 12.33 -3.41 -16.11
N TYR A 199 13.57 -2.91 -16.08
CA TYR A 199 13.88 -1.57 -16.59
C TYR A 199 13.75 -1.51 -18.11
N GLU A 200 14.10 -2.58 -18.82
CA GLU A 200 13.87 -2.69 -20.27
C GLU A 200 12.38 -2.64 -20.61
N GLU A 201 11.55 -3.38 -19.86
CA GLU A 201 10.10 -3.39 -20.07
C GLU A 201 9.49 -2.02 -19.80
N ILE A 202 9.87 -1.37 -18.69
CA ILE A 202 9.42 -0.03 -18.35
C ILE A 202 9.84 1.01 -19.42
N LYS A 203 11.08 0.94 -19.92
CA LYS A 203 11.58 1.80 -21.01
C LYS A 203 10.78 1.63 -22.31
N ALA A 204 10.28 0.43 -22.58
CA ALA A 204 9.49 0.14 -23.77
C ALA A 204 8.06 0.69 -23.70
N ILE A 205 7.57 1.07 -22.52
CA ILE A 205 6.23 1.64 -22.36
C ILE A 205 6.22 3.08 -22.91
N SER A 206 5.53 3.27 -24.04
CA SER A 206 5.30 4.59 -24.64
C SER A 206 3.89 5.13 -24.32
N GLY A 207 3.70 6.45 -24.47
CA GLY A 207 2.39 7.08 -24.30
C GLY A 207 1.90 7.21 -22.85
N LEU A 208 2.79 7.07 -21.87
CA LEU A 208 2.45 7.31 -20.46
C LEU A 208 2.05 8.77 -20.24
N LYS A 209 0.97 8.98 -19.49
CA LYS A 209 0.65 10.30 -18.93
C LYS A 209 1.82 10.78 -18.08
N ILE A 210 1.99 12.10 -18.01
CA ILE A 210 3.10 12.75 -17.28
C ILE A 210 3.27 12.24 -15.84
N THR A 211 2.16 11.93 -15.16
CA THR A 211 2.18 11.39 -13.79
C THR A 211 2.86 10.03 -13.69
N PHE A 212 2.63 9.15 -14.68
CA PHE A 212 3.27 7.83 -14.72
C PHE A 212 4.67 7.91 -15.31
N SER A 213 4.93 8.77 -16.30
CA SER A 213 6.29 8.96 -16.82
C SER A 213 7.23 9.59 -15.79
N ASP A 214 6.75 10.37 -14.83
CA ASP A 214 7.61 10.88 -13.76
C ASP A 214 8.12 9.78 -12.81
N VAL A 215 7.40 8.66 -12.71
CA VAL A 215 7.72 7.52 -11.83
C VAL A 215 8.40 6.38 -12.59
N PHE A 216 7.88 6.06 -13.77
CA PHE A 216 8.28 4.94 -14.60
C PHE A 216 9.05 5.38 -15.86
N GLY A 217 9.35 6.67 -16.02
CA GLY A 217 10.06 7.18 -17.21
C GLY A 217 11.57 6.98 -17.16
N THR A 218 12.18 7.10 -18.34
CA THR A 218 13.57 6.75 -18.65
C THR A 218 14.60 7.81 -18.27
N ASP A 219 14.14 9.01 -17.94
CA ASP A 219 15.01 10.20 -17.83
C ASP A 219 15.57 10.43 -16.43
N LYS A 220 15.23 9.56 -15.47
CA LYS A 220 15.80 9.61 -14.12
C LYS A 220 16.90 8.55 -13.99
N PRO A 221 18.09 8.92 -13.51
CA PRO A 221 19.15 7.95 -13.24
C PRO A 221 18.58 6.91 -12.27
N GLN A 222 18.59 5.65 -12.71
CA GLN A 222 18.22 4.43 -11.97
C GLN A 222 17.69 4.73 -10.56
N MET A 223 16.37 4.98 -10.46
CA MET A 223 15.59 5.05 -9.21
C MET A 223 16.44 5.48 -8.01
N GLU A 224 16.62 6.80 -7.81
CA GLU A 224 17.36 7.38 -6.68
C GLU A 224 17.10 6.56 -5.40
N ARG A 225 18.03 5.65 -5.10
CA ARG A 225 17.95 4.71 -3.99
C ARG A 225 18.12 5.49 -2.70
N HIS A 226 17.05 6.09 -2.22
CA HIS A 226 16.94 6.60 -0.86
C HIS A 226 16.20 5.56 -0.01
N LEU A 227 16.89 4.46 0.25
CA LEU A 227 16.53 3.51 1.30
C LEU A 227 17.34 3.87 2.55
N HIS A 228 16.67 4.51 3.51
CA HIS A 228 17.09 4.56 4.91
C HIS A 228 16.19 3.66 5.76
#